data_AF-A0A1C6C685-F1
#
_entry.id   AF-A0A1C6C685-F1
#
_cell.length_a   1.000
_cell.length_b   1.000
_cell.length_c   1.000
_cell.angle_alpha   90.00
_cell.angle_beta   90.00
_cell.angle_gamma   90.00
#
_symmetry.space_group_name_H-M   'P 1'
#
loop_
_entity.id
_entity.type
_entity.pdbx_description
1 polymer ?
#
loop_
_entity_poly.entity_id
_entity_poly.type
_entity_poly.pdbx_seq_one_letter_code
_entity_poly.pdbx_strand_id
1 'polypeptide(L)' 'MKALLVNGSPRPRGCTYTALTELKNTLEAEGIEVELLHKEPMIFTNFHR' A
#
# COMPACT_ATOMS: atom_id res chain seq x y z
N MET A 1 13.20 -13.97 1.22
CA MET A 1 11.75 -13.88 1.53
C MET A 1 11.17 -12.73 0.71
N LYS A 2 9.88 -12.77 0.34
CA LYS A 2 9.21 -11.68 -0.37
C LYS A 2 7.96 -11.22 0.38
N ALA A 3 7.78 -9.91 0.54
CA ALA A 3 6.65 -9.30 1.22
C ALA A 3 5.84 -8.42 0.24
N LEU A 4 4.51 -8.52 0.34
CA LEU A 4 3.58 -7.66 -0.39
C LEU A 4 2.94 -6.67 0.58
N LEU A 5 3.14 -5.39 0.33
CA LEU A 5 2.53 -4.30 1.08
C LEU A 5 1.38 -3.70 0.28
N VAL A 6 0.21 -3.52 0.89
CA VAL A 6 -0.98 -2.98 0.23
C VAL A 6 -1.40 -1.68 0.91
N ASN A 7 -1.28 -0.55 0.20
CA ASN A 7 -1.84 0.72 0.62
C ASN A 7 -3.37 0.69 0.47
N GLY A 8 -4.06 0.32 1.55
CA GLY A 8 -5.52 0.29 1.65
C GLY A 8 -6.20 1.64 1.86
N SER A 9 -5.44 2.74 1.93
CA SER A 9 -6.01 4.09 2.01
C SER A 9 -6.71 4.47 0.70
N PRO A 10 -7.75 5.31 0.69
CA PRO A 10 -8.21 5.96 -0.54
C PRO A 10 -7.22 7.02 -1.05
N ARG A 11 -6.21 7.38 -0.25
CA ARG A 11 -5.19 8.37 -0.61
C ARG A 11 -3.90 7.67 -1.05
N PRO A 12 -3.48 7.78 -2.32
CA PRO A 12 -2.27 7.11 -2.81
C PRO A 12 -0.99 7.58 -2.11
N ARG A 13 -0.96 8.85 -1.67
CA ARG A 13 0.19 9.49 -1.00
C ARG A 13 -0.17 10.07 0.37
N GLY A 14 -1.01 9.37 1.14
CA GLY A 14 -1.37 9.75 2.52
C GLY A 14 -0.48 9.09 3.58
N CYS A 15 -0.83 9.23 4.86
CA CYS A 15 -0.05 8.68 5.98
C CYS A 15 0.19 7.16 5.88
N THR A 16 -0.75 6.39 5.33
CA THR A 16 -0.58 4.95 5.08
C THR A 16 0.55 4.68 4.09
N TYR A 17 0.68 5.49 3.03
CA TYR A 17 1.78 5.36 2.07
C TYR A 17 3.12 5.65 2.76
N THR A 18 3.19 6.70 3.58
CA THR A 18 4.41 7.04 4.33
C THR A 18 4.81 5.89 5.26
N ALA A 19 3.88 5.37 6.05
CA ALA A 19 4.16 4.24 6.96
C ALA A 19 4.62 2.99 6.21
N LEU A 20 3.97 2.64 5.09
CA LEU A 20 4.37 1.49 4.27
C LEU A 20 5.71 1.71 3.56
N THR A 21 6.07 2.96 3.24
CA THR A 21 7.37 3.30 2.66
C THR A 21 8.49 3.11 3.68
N GLU A 22 8.30 3.57 4.93
CA GLU A 22 9.28 3.32 6.00
C GLU A 22 9.45 1.82 6.24
N LEU A 23 8.35 1.08 6.31
CA LEU A 23 8.40 -0.39 6.48
C LEU A 23 9.09 -1.08 5.31
N LYS A 24 8.81 -0.65 4.07
CA LYS A 24 9.48 -1.14 2.86
C LYS A 24 11.00 -0.96 3.00
N ASN A 25 11.45 0.24 3.34
CA ASN A 25 12.87 0.56 3.45
C ASN A 25 13.56 -0.31 4.52
N THR A 26 12.92 -0.55 5.67
CA THR A 26 13.46 -1.44 6.71
C THR A 26 13.57 -2.88 6.21
N LEU A 27 12.54 -3.41 5.56
CA LEU A 27 12.53 -4.78 5.04
C LEU A 27 13.57 -4.98 3.93
N GLU A 28 13.71 -4.03 3.01
CA GLU A 28 14.73 -4.10 1.95
C GLU A 28 16.15 -4.05 2.52
N ALA A 29 16.38 -3.27 3.59
CA ALA A 29 17.66 -3.24 4.30
C ALA A 29 18.01 -4.59 4.99
N GLU A 30 17.00 -5.37 5.36
CA GLU A 30 17.16 -6.74 5.88
C GLU A 30 17.25 -7.81 4.78
N GLY A 31 17.26 -7.40 3.49
CA GLY A 31 17.35 -8.31 2.35
C GLY A 31 16.03 -8.99 1.99
N ILE A 32 14.89 -8.44 2.45
CA ILE A 32 13.55 -8.91 2.08
C ILE A 32 13.07 -8.10 0.89
N GLU A 33 12.74 -8.78 -0.21
CA GLU A 33 12.17 -8.13 -1.39
C GLU A 33 10.76 -7.65 -1.07
N VAL A 34 10.45 -6.39 -1.39
CA VAL A 34 9.16 -5.78 -1.11
C VAL A 34 8.51 -5.28 -2.39
N GLU A 35 7.23 -5.64 -2.57
CA GLU A 35 6.35 -5.06 -3.59
C GLU A 35 5.27 -4.22 -2.89
N LEU A 36 5.10 -2.96 -3.30
CA LEU A 36 4.10 -2.04 -2.72
C LEU A 36 3.01 -1.76 -3.76
N LEU A 37 1.79 -2.19 -3.47
CA LEU A 37 0.60 -1.94 -4.30
C LEU A 37 -0.32 -0.92 -3.62
N HIS A 38 -1.07 -0.17 -4.42
CA HIS A 38 -2.16 0.66 -3.93
C HIS A 38 -3.47 0.11 -4.45
N LYS A 39 -4.49 0.00 -3.59
CA LYS A 39 -5.82 -0.34 -4.09
C LYS A 39 -6.29 0.82 -4.97
N GLU A 40 -6.73 0.53 -6.19
CA GLU A 40 -7.56 1.51 -6.88
C GLU A 40 -8.79 1.79 -6.00
N PRO A 41 -9.22 3.05 -5.85
CA PRO A 41 -10.45 3.33 -5.14
C PRO A 41 -11.59 2.63 -5.89
N MET A 42 -12.19 1.61 -5.26
CA MET A 42 -13.49 1.09 -5.67
C MET A 42 -14.49 2.23 -5.57
N ILE A 43 -14.78 2.88 -6.69
CA ILE A 43 -15.84 3.87 -6.79
C ILE A 43 -17.16 3.11 -6.74
N PHE A 44 -17.70 2.88 -5.54
CA PHE A 44 -19.09 2.45 -5.36
C PHE A 44 -20.02 3.65 -5.62
N THR A 45 -20.03 4.21 -6.82
CA THR A 45 -20.93 5.35 -7.11
C THR A 45 -22.38 4.93 -7.32
N ASN A 46 -22.72 3.65 -7.50
CA ASN A 46 -24.09 3.25 -7.80
C ASN A 46 -24.50 1.87 -7.20
N PHE A 47 -24.42 1.66 -5.89
CA PHE A 47 -25.09 0.50 -5.24
C PHE A 47 -26.46 0.84 -4.64
N HIS A 48 -26.95 2.06 -4.89
CA HIS A 48 -28.30 2.52 -4.56
C HIS A 48 -28.93 3.27 -5.72
N ARG A 49 -28.98 2.66 -6.91
CA ARG A 49 -30.03 2.87 -7.93
C ARG A 49 -30.21 1.61 -8.75
#